data_AF-A0A0C5B1E6-F1
#
_entry.id   AF-A0A0C5B1E6-F1
#
_cell.length_a   1.000
_cell.length_b   1.000
_cell.length_c   1.000
_cell.angle_alpha   90.00
_cell.angle_beta   90.00
_cell.angle_gamma   90.00
#
_symmetry.space_group_name_H-M   'P 1'
#
loop_
_entity.id
_entity.type
_entity.pdbx_description
1 polymer ?
#
loop_
_entity_poly.entity_id
_entity_poly.type
_entity_poly.pdbx_seq_one_letter_code
_entity_poly.pdbx_strand_id
1 'polypeptide(L)'
;MSLTTTDERARFLAFAQQRWVADQHAAHDANSFTALFAGHPAHLQFETDGAWRLSYLGFRSERICRLTDAQCAAPAFVRDVLAHMAALVEDAPRRSATGGHA
;
A
#
# COMPACT_ATOMS: atom_id res chain seq x y z
N MET A 1 3.44 -26.17 9.52
CA MET A 1 2.20 -25.61 8.92
C MET A 1 2.52 -25.27 7.47
N SER A 2 1.89 -25.96 6.53
CA SER A 2 2.05 -25.67 5.10
C SER A 2 1.21 -24.44 4.78
N LEU A 3 1.85 -23.33 4.45
CA LEU A 3 1.18 -22.14 3.94
C LEU A 3 0.61 -22.50 2.57
N THR A 4 -0.68 -22.84 2.51
CA THR A 4 -1.42 -22.95 1.25
C THR A 4 -1.39 -21.59 0.57
N THR A 5 -0.84 -21.56 -0.64
CA THR A 5 -0.70 -20.35 -1.46
C THR A 5 -2.09 -19.90 -1.90
N THR A 6 -2.63 -18.85 -1.26
CA THR A 6 -3.84 -18.15 -1.75
C THR A 6 -3.55 -17.55 -3.13
N ASP A 7 -4.58 -17.37 -3.97
CA ASP A 7 -4.51 -16.67 -5.26
C ASP A 7 -3.75 -15.33 -5.18
N GLU A 8 -3.87 -14.65 -4.04
CA GLU A 8 -3.16 -13.43 -3.66
C GLU A 8 -1.63 -13.59 -3.61
N ARG A 9 -1.10 -14.73 -3.15
CA ARG A 9 0.35 -15.02 -3.16
C ARG A 9 0.85 -15.32 -4.56
N ALA A 10 0.06 -15.99 -5.39
CA ALA A 10 0.39 -16.19 -6.80
C ALA A 10 0.47 -14.84 -7.53
N ARG A 11 -0.51 -13.96 -7.30
CA ARG A 11 -0.50 -12.58 -7.81
C ARG A 11 0.69 -11.77 -7.27
N PHE A 12 0.98 -11.86 -5.98
CA PHE A 12 2.15 -11.20 -5.38
C PHE A 12 3.47 -11.58 -6.09
N LEU A 13 3.65 -12.86 -6.41
CA LEU A 13 4.86 -13.36 -7.07
C LEU A 13 4.86 -13.12 -8.60
N ALA A 14 3.69 -13.10 -9.23
CA ALA A 14 3.57 -13.00 -10.68
C ALA A 14 3.75 -11.57 -11.23
N PHE A 15 3.51 -10.54 -10.41
CA PHE A 15 3.55 -9.15 -10.87
C PHE A 15 4.75 -8.38 -10.31
N ALA A 16 5.41 -7.63 -11.20
CA ALA A 16 6.52 -6.76 -10.83
C ALA A 16 6.07 -5.72 -9.78
N GLN A 17 6.69 -5.76 -8.61
CA GLN A 17 6.47 -4.78 -7.56
C GLN A 17 7.12 -3.44 -7.91
N GLN A 18 6.53 -2.34 -7.46
CA GLN A 18 7.04 -0.97 -7.61
C GLN A 18 7.27 -0.52 -9.06
N ARG A 19 6.61 -1.19 -10.01
CA ARG A 19 6.61 -0.79 -11.42
C ARG A 19 5.33 -0.02 -11.71
N TRP A 20 5.48 1.26 -12.03
CA TRP A 20 4.37 2.12 -12.45
C TRP A 20 3.92 1.79 -13.86
N VAL A 21 2.61 1.58 -14.02
CA VAL A 21 1.93 1.37 -15.30
C VAL A 21 0.82 2.40 -15.41
N ALA A 22 0.72 3.07 -16.55
CA ALA A 22 -0.38 4.00 -16.81
C ALA A 22 -1.71 3.24 -16.81
N ASP A 23 -2.70 3.77 -16.10
CA ASP A 23 -4.04 3.18 -16.10
C ASP A 23 -4.77 3.56 -17.39
N GLN A 24 -4.89 2.59 -18.29
CA GLN A 24 -5.52 2.77 -19.60
C GLN A 24 -7.07 2.71 -19.54
N HIS A 25 -7.65 2.29 -18.40
CA HIS A 25 -9.09 2.15 -18.24
C HIS A 25 -9.72 3.32 -17.47
N ALA A 26 -8.92 4.24 -16.92
CA ALA A 26 -9.40 5.53 -16.43
C ALA A 26 -9.92 6.32 -17.62
N ALA A 27 -11.25 6.31 -17.81
CA ALA A 27 -11.93 6.59 -19.06
C ALA A 27 -11.47 7.83 -19.84
N HIS A 28 -10.86 8.85 -19.22
CA HIS A 28 -10.32 10.01 -19.93
C HIS A 28 -9.08 10.66 -19.28
N ASP A 29 -8.41 9.99 -18.33
CA ASP A 29 -7.29 10.59 -17.59
C ASP A 29 -5.96 9.93 -17.95
N ALA A 30 -5.18 10.58 -18.82
CA ALA A 30 -3.76 10.26 -19.10
C ALA A 30 -2.82 10.47 -17.88
N ASN A 31 -3.41 10.56 -16.69
CA ASN A 31 -2.90 11.16 -15.49
C ASN A 31 -3.06 10.23 -14.28
N SER A 32 -3.30 8.94 -14.52
CA SER A 32 -3.41 7.92 -13.49
C SER A 32 -2.39 6.80 -13.75
N PHE A 33 -1.69 6.41 -12.69
CA PHE A 33 -0.73 5.30 -12.71
C PHE A 33 -1.02 4.36 -11.55
N THR A 34 -0.76 3.08 -11.76
CA THR A 34 -0.85 2.06 -10.73
C THR A 34 0.47 1.32 -10.62
N ALA A 35 0.90 1.03 -9.39
CA ALA A 35 2.01 0.14 -9.09
C ALA A 35 1.62 -0.80 -7.95
N LEU A 36 2.15 -2.02 -7.94
CA LEU A 36 1.94 -2.93 -6.81
C LEU A 36 2.98 -2.67 -5.72
N PHE A 37 2.51 -2.53 -4.50
CA PHE A 37 3.33 -2.54 -3.29
C PHE A 37 2.80 -3.59 -2.32
N ALA A 38 3.68 -4.53 -1.95
CA ALA A 38 3.33 -5.66 -1.10
C ALA A 38 2.10 -6.45 -1.61
N GLY A 39 1.94 -6.56 -2.93
CA GLY A 39 0.80 -7.24 -3.55
C GLY A 39 -0.49 -6.41 -3.69
N HIS A 40 -0.53 -5.20 -3.13
CA HIS A 40 -1.70 -4.32 -3.21
C HIS A 40 -1.46 -3.15 -4.17
N PRO A 41 -2.49 -2.67 -4.88
CA PRO A 41 -2.35 -1.54 -5.78
C PRO A 41 -2.17 -0.23 -4.99
N ALA A 42 -1.12 0.51 -5.33
CA ALA A 42 -1.00 1.93 -5.05
C ALA A 42 -1.35 2.69 -6.32
N HIS A 43 -2.22 3.70 -6.17
CA HIS A 43 -2.63 4.57 -7.25
C HIS A 43 -1.92 5.92 -7.12
N LEU A 44 -1.56 6.49 -8.26
CA LEU A 44 -0.97 7.81 -8.37
C LEU A 44 -1.80 8.58 -9.40
N GLN A 45 -2.50 9.62 -8.93
CA GLN A 45 -3.45 10.37 -9.74
C GLN A 45 -3.09 11.86 -9.74
N PHE A 46 -3.18 12.50 -10.91
CA PHE A 46 -3.16 13.95 -11.02
C PHE A 46 -4.57 14.49 -10.79
N GLU A 47 -4.69 15.43 -9.88
CA GLU A 47 -5.95 15.97 -9.41
C GLU A 47 -6.23 17.35 -10.01
N THR A 48 -7.48 17.80 -9.89
CA THR A 48 -7.92 19.10 -10.44
C THR A 48 -7.23 20.31 -9.81
N ASP A 49 -6.61 20.15 -8.63
CA ASP A 49 -5.79 21.15 -7.95
C ASP A 49 -4.38 21.30 -8.55
N GLY A 50 -4.06 20.54 -9.61
CA GLY A 50 -2.77 20.58 -10.30
C GLY A 50 -1.67 19.84 -9.54
N ALA A 51 -2.02 18.95 -8.61
CA ALA A 51 -1.06 18.15 -7.86
C ALA A 51 -1.26 16.64 -8.09
N TRP A 52 -0.15 15.92 -7.93
CA TRP A 52 -0.12 14.47 -7.84
C TRP A 52 -0.42 14.02 -6.42
N ARG A 53 -1.21 12.95 -6.28
CA ARG A 53 -1.49 12.31 -4.99
C ARG A 53 -1.41 10.80 -5.08
N LEU A 54 -0.86 10.22 -4.03
CA LEU A 54 -0.78 8.78 -3.84
C LEU A 54 -1.99 8.31 -3.04
N SER A 55 -2.54 7.17 -3.43
CA SER A 55 -3.60 6.48 -2.70
C SER A 55 -3.20 5.01 -2.51
N TYR A 56 -3.23 4.51 -1.27
CA TYR A 56 -2.88 3.12 -0.95
C TYR A 56 -3.68 2.64 0.26
N LEU A 57 -4.39 1.51 0.10
CA LEU A 57 -5.20 0.89 1.16
C LEU A 57 -6.15 1.85 1.90
N GLY A 58 -6.73 2.81 1.16
CA GLY A 58 -7.66 3.81 1.70
C GLY A 58 -6.99 5.08 2.26
N PHE A 59 -5.66 5.12 2.36
CA PHE A 59 -4.91 6.31 2.78
C PHE A 59 -4.50 7.14 1.57
N ARG A 60 -4.39 8.46 1.76
CA ARG A 60 -4.02 9.43 0.72
C ARG A 60 -2.85 10.30 1.16
N SER A 61 -1.91 10.58 0.27
CA SER A 61 -0.80 11.49 0.56
C SER A 61 -1.21 12.96 0.52
N GLU A 62 -0.31 13.80 1.02
CA GLU A 62 -0.31 15.23 0.70
C GLU A 62 -0.08 15.49 -0.79
N ARG A 63 -0.24 16.76 -1.18
CA ARG A 63 -0.03 17.22 -2.56
C ARG A 63 1.45 17.08 -2.95
N ILE A 64 1.72 16.58 -4.16
CA ILE A 64 3.06 16.48 -4.72
C ILE A 64 3.07 17.15 -6.09
N CYS A 65 4.02 18.05 -6.33
CA CYS A 65 3.97 18.90 -7.53
C CYS A 65 4.37 18.19 -8.82
N ARG A 66 5.20 17.14 -8.76
CA ARG A 66 5.76 16.47 -9.94
C ARG A 66 5.53 14.97 -9.88
N LEU A 67 5.28 14.37 -11.05
CA LEU A 67 5.11 12.93 -11.20
C LEU A 67 6.31 12.14 -10.66
N THR A 68 7.52 12.55 -11.03
CA THR A 68 8.77 11.90 -10.59
C THR A 68 8.92 11.93 -9.08
N ASP A 69 8.60 13.06 -8.45
CA ASP A 69 8.71 13.24 -7.01
C ASP A 69 7.69 12.34 -6.29
N ALA A 70 6.49 12.21 -6.86
CA ALA A 70 5.46 11.34 -6.32
C ALA A 70 5.82 9.85 -6.44
N GLN A 71 6.40 9.44 -7.58
CA GLN A 71 6.91 8.08 -7.77
C GLN A 71 8.08 7.77 -6.80
N CYS A 72 8.98 8.74 -6.57
CA CYS A 72 10.06 8.61 -5.61
C CYS A 72 9.59 8.58 -4.15
N ALA A 73 8.52 9.32 -3.81
CA ALA A 73 7.95 9.36 -2.47
C ALA A 73 7.12 8.12 -2.11
N ALA A 74 6.59 7.41 -3.11
CA ALA A 74 5.66 6.30 -2.91
C ALA A 74 6.15 5.18 -1.98
N PRO A 75 7.42 4.71 -2.05
CA PRO A 75 7.89 3.69 -1.13
C PRO A 75 7.90 4.14 0.33
N ALA A 76 8.17 5.42 0.60
CA ALA A 76 8.13 5.97 1.96
C ALA A 76 6.68 6.05 2.46
N PHE A 77 5.80 6.65 1.67
CA PHE A 77 4.37 6.72 1.97
C PHE A 77 3.75 5.35 2.26
N VAL A 78 4.05 4.33 1.43
CA VAL A 78 3.54 2.97 1.64
C VAL A 78 4.06 2.36 2.94
N ARG A 79 5.35 2.55 3.28
CA ARG A 79 5.89 2.06 4.55
C ARG A 79 5.18 2.70 5.74
N ASP A 80 4.90 4.00 5.67
CA ASP A 80 4.19 4.72 6.73
C ASP A 80 2.75 4.20 6.91
N VAL A 81 2.05 3.94 5.80
CA VAL A 81 0.69 3.34 5.83
C VAL A 81 0.72 1.93 6.43
N LEU A 82 1.65 1.08 6.01
CA LEU A 82 1.80 -0.27 6.55
C LEU A 82 2.15 -0.26 8.04
N ALA A 83 3.05 0.63 8.46
CA ALA A 83 3.39 0.81 9.87
C ALA A 83 2.19 1.28 10.69
N HIS A 84 1.41 2.22 10.16
CA HIS A 84 0.17 2.68 10.80
C HIS A 84 -0.85 1.56 10.96
N MET A 85 -1.13 0.79 9.90
CA MET A 85 -2.06 -0.34 10.01
C MET A 85 -1.56 -1.44 10.94
N ALA A 86 -0.25 -1.72 10.95
CA ALA A 86 0.34 -2.67 11.89
C ALA A 86 0.12 -2.21 13.34
N ALA A 87 0.18 -0.91 13.63
CA ALA A 87 -0.09 -0.37 14.96
C ALA A 87 -1.57 -0.49 15.38
N LEU A 88 -2.51 -0.71 14.44
CA LEU A 88 -3.92 -0.98 14.74
C LEU A 88 -4.19 -2.44 15.10
N VAL A 89 -3.23 -3.34 14.87
CA VAL A 89 -3.35 -4.75 15.23
C VAL A 89 -2.97 -4.91 16.69
N GLU A 90 -3.96 -5.14 17.56
CA GLU A 90 -3.70 -5.39 18.97
C GLU A 90 -2.97 -6.73 19.15
N ASP A 91 -1.95 -6.74 20.01
CA ASP A 91 -1.37 -7.98 20.49
C ASP A 91 -2.43 -8.77 21.26
N ALA A 92 -2.51 -10.08 21.00
CA ALA A 92 -3.34 -10.96 21.81
C ALA A 92 -2.97 -10.76 23.29
N PRO A 93 -3.95 -10.58 24.20
CA PRO A 93 -3.65 -10.36 25.61
C PRO A 93 -2.77 -11.50 26.10
N ARG A 94 -1.54 -11.16 26.52
CA ARG A 94 -0.65 -12.12 27.17
C ARG A 94 -1.41 -12.63 28.39
N ARG A 95 -1.84 -13.90 28.36
CA ARG A 95 -2.39 -14.55 29.55
C ARG A 95 -1.33 -14.38 30.63
N SER A 96 -1.66 -13.59 31.64
CA SER A 96 -0.87 -13.55 32.86
C SER A 96 -0.89 -14.98 33.37
N ALA A 97 0.28 -15.62 33.40
CA ALA A 97 0.47 -16.85 34.14
C ALA A 97 0.35 -16.50 35.62
N THR A 98 -0.88 -16.30 36.09
CA THR A 98 -1.17 -16.01 37.49
C THR A 98 -1.14 -17.32 38.25
N GLY A 99 -0.08 -17.51 39.05
CA GLY A 99 -0.02 -18.35 40.24
C GLY A 99 -0.01 -19.86 39.97
N GLY A 100 1.09 -20.60 40.15
CA GLY A 100 2.05 -20.45 41.24
C GLY A 100 1.44 -20.98 42.52
N HIS A 101 1.75 -22.25 42.79
CA HIS A 101 1.46 -23.02 44.00
C HIS A 101 1.37 -22.23 45.31
N ALA A 102 0.35 -22.55 46.11
CA ALA A 102 0.49 -22.84 47.54
C ALA A 102 -0.61 -23.85 47.93
#